data_AF-A0A926H1K0-F1
#
_entry.id   AF-A0A926H1K0-F1
#
_cell.length_a   1.000
_cell.length_b   1.000
_cell.length_c   1.000
_cell.angle_alpha   90.00
_cell.angle_beta   90.00
_cell.angle_gamma   90.00
#
_symmetry.space_group_name_H-M   'P 1'
#
loop_
_entity.id
_entity.type
_entity.pdbx_description
1 polymer ?
#
loop_
_entity_poly.entity_id
_entity_poly.type
_entity_poly.pdbx_seq_one_letter_code
_entity_poly.pdbx_strand_id
1 'polypeptide(L)'
;VRFSVGESVIYSERPFEIGYLNPFIFLRSQEHYFRDRDNANMYASLSVAPIDGLFLESEFMLDDLKFSRIGDGFWGNKTAFRFAATARAIPLSALDFGLSYTRLQPYIYSHFSDTNAYAHDTSPLAAGGLPPNTQFIEAFVALVALPQLTINIAAGFGEHGANVFQNDTLARNVGGDIAQTRRPEDSEIVTFLDGIEEKIQRFRIEVEYEPVRNVYLRLTAFANARGESREREVRASLRIGAR
;
A
#
# COMPACT_ATOMS: atom_id res chain seq x y z
N VAL A 1 -21.79 9.42 -3.29
CA VAL A 1 -20.53 9.17 -4.02
C VAL A 1 -19.49 10.16 -3.52
N ARG A 2 -18.28 9.69 -3.21
CA ARG A 2 -17.12 10.52 -2.85
C ARG A 2 -15.99 10.19 -3.81
N PHE A 3 -15.27 11.21 -4.26
CA PHE A 3 -14.13 11.08 -5.16
C PHE A 3 -13.01 11.98 -4.65
N SER A 4 -11.77 11.49 -4.73
CA SER A 4 -10.59 12.30 -4.45
C SER A 4 -9.50 12.04 -5.48
N VAL A 5 -8.66 13.05 -5.68
CA VAL A 5 -7.41 12.97 -6.44
C VAL A 5 -6.33 13.66 -5.64
N GLY A 6 -5.09 13.27 -5.84
CA GLY A 6 -3.95 13.96 -5.29
C GLY A 6 -2.66 13.55 -5.99
N GLU A 7 -1.59 14.22 -5.59
CA GLU A 7 -0.24 13.99 -6.09
C GLU A 7 0.74 14.08 -4.93
N SER A 8 1.88 13.42 -5.08
CA SER A 8 3.02 13.54 -4.19
C SER A 8 4.30 13.59 -5.00
N VAL A 9 5.35 14.18 -4.43
CA VAL A 9 6.69 14.18 -5.02
C VAL A 9 7.71 13.86 -3.93
N ILE A 10 8.62 12.93 -4.23
CA ILE A 10 9.80 12.65 -3.40
C ILE A 10 11.01 13.26 -4.10
N TYR A 11 11.72 14.12 -3.37
CA TYR A 11 12.96 14.75 -3.81
C TYR A 11 14.02 14.53 -2.75
N SER A 12 15.27 14.38 -3.18
CA SER A 12 16.42 14.22 -2.29
C SER A 12 17.67 14.79 -2.93
N GLU A 13 18.72 14.96 -2.12
CA GLU A 13 20.05 15.38 -2.56
C GLU A 13 20.10 16.72 -3.33
N ARG A 14 19.07 17.57 -3.16
CA ARG A 14 19.00 18.89 -3.76
C ARG A 14 18.20 19.88 -2.91
N PRO A 15 18.43 21.20 -3.06
CA PRO A 15 17.58 22.21 -2.45
C PRO A 15 16.13 22.07 -2.92
N PHE A 16 15.19 22.47 -2.06
CA PHE A 16 13.77 22.47 -2.39
C PHE A 16 13.47 23.35 -3.62
N GLU A 17 12.78 22.79 -4.61
CA GLU A 17 12.37 23.52 -5.81
C GLU A 17 11.06 24.27 -5.58
N ILE A 18 11.11 25.60 -5.60
CA ILE A 18 9.96 26.48 -5.36
C ILE A 18 8.82 26.21 -6.36
N GLY A 19 9.13 25.69 -7.55
CA GLY A 19 8.13 25.31 -8.56
C GLY A 19 7.08 24.32 -8.04
N TYR A 20 7.42 23.46 -7.08
CA TYR A 20 6.46 22.53 -6.47
C TYR A 20 5.43 23.19 -5.54
N LEU A 21 5.61 24.46 -5.18
CA LEU A 21 4.60 25.22 -4.40
C LEU A 21 3.48 25.79 -5.26
N ASN A 22 3.54 25.65 -6.58
CA ASN A 22 2.50 26.17 -7.47
C ASN A 22 1.26 25.26 -7.43
N PRO A 23 0.13 25.71 -6.84
CA PRO A 23 -1.06 24.86 -6.70
C PRO A 23 -1.85 24.69 -8.01
N PHE A 24 -1.45 25.39 -9.08
CA PHE A 24 -2.14 25.35 -10.37
C PHE A 24 -1.48 24.42 -11.39
N ILE A 25 -0.31 23.84 -11.07
CA ILE A 25 0.41 22.92 -11.96
C ILE A 25 0.51 21.56 -11.28
N PHE A 26 0.30 20.51 -12.06
CA PHE A 26 0.52 19.14 -11.60
C PHE A 26 1.98 18.94 -11.18
N LEU A 27 2.21 18.30 -10.02
CA LEU A 27 3.55 18.01 -9.53
C LEU A 27 4.33 17.17 -10.55
N ARG A 28 3.64 16.25 -11.22
CA ARG A 28 4.23 15.45 -12.31
C ARG A 28 4.69 16.29 -13.48
N SER A 29 3.93 17.33 -13.84
CA SER A 29 4.35 18.25 -14.92
C SER A 29 5.57 19.07 -14.53
N GLN A 30 5.70 19.46 -13.25
CA GLN A 30 6.88 20.17 -12.76
C GLN A 30 8.11 19.25 -12.71
N GLU A 31 7.95 18.01 -12.26
CA GLU A 31 9.03 17.02 -12.25
C GLU A 31 9.56 16.72 -13.67
N HIS A 32 8.67 16.57 -14.66
CA HIS A 32 9.06 16.48 -16.07
C HIS A 32 9.85 17.71 -16.56
N TYR A 33 9.47 18.92 -16.15
CA TYR A 33 10.23 20.14 -16.46
C TYR A 33 11.65 20.10 -15.87
N PHE A 34 11.81 19.48 -14.69
CA PHE A 34 13.10 19.25 -14.03
C PHE A 34 13.84 17.99 -14.49
N ARG A 35 13.43 17.39 -15.63
CA ARG A 35 14.06 16.21 -16.27
C ARG A 35 13.98 14.93 -15.44
N ASP A 36 12.82 14.67 -14.83
CA ASP A 36 12.51 13.41 -14.15
C ASP A 36 13.50 13.07 -13.04
N ARG A 37 14.05 14.10 -12.37
CA ARG A 37 15.06 13.91 -11.31
C ARG A 37 14.45 13.46 -9.99
N ASP A 38 13.19 13.79 -9.78
CA ASP A 38 12.40 13.46 -8.61
C ASP A 38 11.41 12.35 -8.96
N ASN A 39 10.70 11.85 -7.95
CA ASN A 39 9.69 10.83 -8.11
C ASN A 39 8.31 11.40 -7.80
N ALA A 40 7.60 11.87 -8.82
CA ALA A 40 6.24 12.37 -8.71
C ALA A 40 5.21 11.28 -9.01
N ASN A 41 4.24 11.10 -8.10
CA ASN A 41 3.17 10.13 -8.21
C ASN A 41 1.80 10.83 -8.16
N MET A 42 0.81 10.25 -8.83
CA MET A 42 -0.59 10.66 -8.79
C MET A 42 -1.44 9.54 -8.18
N TYR A 43 -2.53 9.90 -7.52
CA TYR A 43 -3.47 8.94 -6.98
C TYR A 43 -4.91 9.45 -7.06
N ALA A 44 -5.85 8.52 -7.14
CA ALA A 44 -7.27 8.79 -7.17
C ALA A 44 -8.02 7.75 -6.34
N SER A 45 -9.15 8.16 -5.74
CA SER A 45 -10.05 7.25 -5.05
C SER A 45 -11.51 7.54 -5.37
N LEU A 46 -12.33 6.49 -5.33
CA LEU A 46 -13.78 6.55 -5.50
C LEU A 46 -14.41 5.70 -4.40
N SER A 47 -15.43 6.24 -3.74
CA SER A 47 -16.21 5.57 -2.72
C SER A 47 -17.70 5.78 -2.99
N VAL A 48 -18.43 4.68 -3.12
CA VAL A 48 -19.87 4.66 -3.38
C VAL A 48 -20.59 3.80 -2.35
N ALA A 49 -21.81 4.19 -1.99
CA ALA A 49 -22.67 3.42 -1.11
C ALA A 49 -23.95 3.09 -1.90
N PRO A 50 -24.00 1.96 -2.63
CA PRO A 50 -25.13 1.65 -3.50
C PRO A 50 -26.40 1.30 -2.73
N ILE A 51 -26.25 0.76 -1.52
CA ILE A 51 -27.32 0.50 -0.55
C ILE A 51 -26.82 0.86 0.85
N ASP A 52 -27.75 1.12 1.76
CA ASP A 52 -27.40 1.44 3.15
C ASP A 52 -26.57 0.34 3.80
N GLY A 53 -25.49 0.74 4.46
CA GLY A 53 -24.55 -0.17 5.11
C GLY A 53 -23.51 -0.79 4.18
N LEU A 54 -23.66 -0.75 2.85
CA LEU A 54 -22.65 -1.26 1.91
C LEU A 54 -21.83 -0.11 1.31
N PHE A 55 -20.51 -0.19 1.43
CA PHE A 55 -19.56 0.73 0.84
C PHE A 55 -18.65 -0.01 -0.12
N LEU A 56 -18.55 0.48 -1.36
CA LEU A 56 -17.61 0.01 -2.36
C LEU A 56 -16.57 1.11 -2.59
N GLU A 57 -15.30 0.75 -2.48
CA GLU A 57 -14.17 1.66 -2.54
C GLU A 57 -13.17 1.17 -3.58
N SER A 58 -12.62 2.10 -4.34
CA SER A 58 -11.53 1.82 -5.27
C SER A 58 -10.48 2.91 -5.16
N GLU A 59 -9.22 2.51 -5.15
CA GLU A 59 -8.05 3.39 -5.10
C GLU A 59 -7.13 3.02 -6.26
N PHE A 60 -6.54 4.04 -6.88
CA PHE A 60 -5.60 3.90 -7.97
C PHE A 60 -4.41 4.81 -7.71
N MET A 61 -3.21 4.29 -7.96
CA MET A 61 -1.97 5.05 -7.91
C MET A 61 -1.20 4.85 -9.21
N LEU A 62 -0.63 5.95 -9.69
CA LEU A 62 0.11 6.08 -10.93
C LEU A 62 1.45 6.73 -10.63
N ASP A 63 2.53 6.05 -11.00
CA ASP A 63 3.89 6.55 -10.85
C ASP A 63 4.38 7.04 -12.23
N ASP A 64 4.70 6.08 -13.11
CA ASP A 64 5.05 6.33 -14.51
C ASP A 64 3.99 5.75 -15.47
N LEU A 65 3.75 6.45 -16.58
CA LEU A 65 2.85 5.99 -17.63
C LEU A 65 3.34 6.35 -19.04
N LYS A 66 3.52 5.32 -19.85
CA LYS A 66 3.69 5.41 -21.30
C LYS A 66 2.43 4.90 -21.99
N PHE A 67 1.54 5.82 -22.34
CA PHE A 67 0.24 5.53 -22.97
C PHE A 67 0.31 4.58 -24.17
N SER A 68 1.31 4.73 -25.04
CA SER A 68 1.50 3.89 -26.23
C SER A 68 1.91 2.45 -25.95
N ARG A 69 2.18 2.10 -24.69
CA ARG A 69 2.65 0.78 -24.25
C ARG A 69 1.74 0.14 -23.19
N ILE A 70 0.54 0.69 -22.99
CA ILE A 70 -0.47 0.12 -22.08
C ILE A 70 -0.90 -1.24 -22.63
N GLY A 71 -0.86 -2.27 -21.79
CA GLY A 71 -1.26 -3.65 -22.16
C GLY A 71 -0.11 -4.55 -22.63
N ASP A 72 1.02 -3.98 -23.05
CA ASP A 72 2.16 -4.75 -23.58
C ASP A 72 3.08 -5.34 -22.49
N GLY A 73 2.77 -5.10 -21.21
CA GLY A 73 3.65 -5.47 -20.10
C GLY A 73 4.90 -4.58 -19.99
N PHE A 74 4.88 -3.34 -20.48
CA PHE A 74 6.02 -2.44 -20.38
C PHE A 74 6.33 -2.05 -18.92
N TRP A 75 7.58 -2.24 -18.49
CA TRP A 75 8.03 -1.99 -17.11
C TRP A 75 7.76 -0.57 -16.61
N GLY A 76 7.82 0.43 -17.50
CA GLY A 76 7.61 1.84 -17.17
C GLY A 76 6.14 2.22 -17.00
N ASN A 77 5.20 1.27 -17.12
CA ASN A 77 3.81 1.47 -16.72
C ASN A 77 3.62 0.97 -15.29
N LYS A 78 3.96 1.85 -14.35
CA LYS A 78 3.96 1.55 -12.92
C LYS A 78 2.63 2.00 -12.31
N THR A 79 1.77 1.03 -12.01
CA THR A 79 0.45 1.30 -11.42
C THR A 79 0.17 0.41 -10.22
N ALA A 80 -0.69 0.90 -9.35
CA ALA A 80 -1.25 0.13 -8.26
C ALA A 80 -2.75 0.39 -8.18
N PHE A 81 -3.52 -0.63 -7.81
CA PHE A 81 -4.94 -0.48 -7.57
C PHE A 81 -5.40 -1.33 -6.39
N ARG A 82 -6.42 -0.83 -5.70
CA ARG A 82 -7.10 -1.52 -4.62
C ARG A 82 -8.61 -1.40 -4.80
N PHE A 83 -9.32 -2.50 -4.62
CA PHE A 83 -10.77 -2.54 -4.55
C PHE A 83 -11.17 -3.09 -3.19
N ALA A 84 -12.14 -2.46 -2.53
CA ALA A 84 -12.65 -2.90 -1.24
C ALA A 84 -14.17 -2.82 -1.20
N ALA A 85 -14.77 -3.76 -0.49
CA ALA A 85 -16.16 -3.75 -0.12
C ALA A 85 -16.26 -3.84 1.40
N THR A 86 -16.97 -2.92 2.02
CA THR A 86 -17.22 -2.90 3.46
C THR A 86 -18.72 -2.91 3.71
N ALA A 87 -19.20 -3.90 4.44
CA ALA A 87 -20.57 -3.98 4.93
C ALA A 87 -20.58 -3.63 6.42
N ARG A 88 -21.30 -2.57 6.78
CA ARG A 88 -21.50 -2.13 8.16
C ARG A 88 -22.88 -2.54 8.65
N ALA A 89 -22.97 -2.88 9.93
CA ALA A 89 -24.22 -3.24 10.58
C ALA A 89 -25.00 -4.37 9.88
N ILE A 90 -24.30 -5.43 9.46
CA ILE A 90 -24.89 -6.71 9.02
C ILE A 90 -25.90 -7.17 10.10
N PRO A 91 -27.12 -7.63 9.75
CA PRO A 91 -28.42 -7.26 10.38
C PRO A 91 -28.67 -7.57 11.87
N LEU A 92 -27.66 -7.91 12.67
CA LEU A 92 -27.73 -8.14 14.11
C LEU A 92 -26.73 -7.25 14.89
N SER A 93 -26.57 -5.99 14.43
CA SER A 93 -26.11 -4.81 15.21
C SER A 93 -24.89 -5.01 16.11
N ALA A 94 -23.69 -4.84 15.54
CA ALA A 94 -22.40 -4.60 16.22
C ALA A 94 -21.21 -5.04 15.34
N LEU A 95 -21.47 -5.60 14.16
CA LEU A 95 -20.46 -6.20 13.30
C LEU A 95 -20.33 -5.44 11.98
N ASP A 96 -19.10 -5.03 11.70
CA ASP A 96 -18.66 -4.57 10.39
C ASP A 96 -17.73 -5.63 9.80
N PHE A 97 -17.88 -5.87 8.50
CA PHE A 97 -17.05 -6.77 7.73
C PHE A 97 -16.53 -6.05 6.50
N GLY A 98 -15.29 -6.30 6.13
CA GLY A 98 -14.78 -5.83 4.86
C GLY A 98 -13.85 -6.83 4.20
N LEU A 99 -13.76 -6.71 2.88
CA LEU A 99 -12.86 -7.48 2.02
C LEU A 99 -12.20 -6.50 1.05
N SER A 100 -10.90 -6.63 0.85
CA SER A 100 -10.18 -5.84 -0.14
C SER A 100 -9.20 -6.67 -0.94
N TYR A 101 -9.02 -6.32 -2.20
CA TYR A 101 -8.00 -6.86 -3.10
C TYR A 101 -7.10 -5.71 -3.54
N THR A 102 -5.80 -5.89 -3.39
CA THR A 102 -4.74 -4.95 -3.79
C THR A 102 -3.85 -5.62 -4.81
N ARG A 103 -3.52 -4.90 -5.88
CA ARG A 103 -2.53 -5.32 -6.88
C ARG A 103 -1.55 -4.19 -7.15
N LEU A 104 -0.28 -4.51 -7.00
CA LEU A 104 0.86 -3.63 -7.15
C LEU A 104 1.70 -4.15 -8.31
N GLN A 105 1.79 -3.40 -9.41
CA GLN A 105 2.55 -3.84 -10.58
C GLN A 105 4.07 -3.85 -10.27
N PRO A 106 4.88 -4.56 -11.06
CA PRO A 106 6.33 -4.47 -10.99
C PRO A 106 6.82 -3.02 -11.03
N TYR A 107 7.88 -2.73 -10.28
CA TYR A 107 8.58 -1.44 -10.24
C TYR A 107 7.78 -0.25 -9.69
N ILE A 108 6.52 -0.42 -9.27
CA ILE A 108 5.79 0.66 -8.59
C ILE A 108 6.61 1.16 -7.39
N TYR A 109 6.57 2.46 -7.09
CA TYR A 109 7.33 3.13 -6.02
C TYR A 109 8.82 3.33 -6.31
N SER A 110 9.42 2.48 -7.16
CA SER A 110 10.86 2.51 -7.42
C SER A 110 11.26 3.67 -8.34
N HIS A 111 12.45 4.19 -8.10
CA HIS A 111 13.05 5.27 -8.88
C HIS A 111 14.52 4.94 -9.18
N PHE A 112 15.11 5.56 -10.22
CA PHE A 112 16.50 5.25 -10.59
C PHE A 112 17.54 5.74 -9.59
N SER A 113 17.16 6.72 -8.78
CA SER A 113 17.83 7.07 -7.54
C SER A 113 16.99 6.49 -6.40
N ASP A 114 17.58 5.56 -5.65
CA ASP A 114 16.94 4.82 -4.56
C ASP A 114 16.51 5.73 -3.40
N THR A 115 17.26 6.81 -3.15
CA THR A 115 16.90 7.88 -2.21
C THR A 115 15.61 8.62 -2.58
N ASN A 116 15.17 8.54 -3.84
CA ASN A 116 13.91 9.09 -4.34
C ASN A 116 12.80 8.04 -4.47
N ALA A 117 13.01 6.80 -4.03
CA ALA A 117 11.93 5.81 -3.99
C ALA A 117 10.80 6.27 -3.06
N TYR A 118 9.56 5.85 -3.33
CA TYR A 118 8.38 6.15 -2.50
C TYR A 118 8.36 5.29 -1.22
N ALA A 119 9.40 5.46 -0.40
CA ALA A 119 9.74 4.61 0.73
C ALA A 119 10.21 5.42 1.94
N HIS A 120 10.12 4.82 3.12
CA HIS A 120 10.85 5.23 4.31
C HIS A 120 11.52 4.00 4.91
N ASP A 121 12.83 4.06 5.13
CA ASP A 121 13.64 2.94 5.61
C ASP A 121 13.40 1.65 4.79
N THR A 122 13.44 1.77 3.45
CA THR A 122 13.14 0.69 2.48
C THR A 122 11.72 0.10 2.53
N SER A 123 10.85 0.60 3.43
CA SER A 123 9.45 0.21 3.49
C SER A 123 8.59 1.13 2.62
N PRO A 124 7.73 0.58 1.73
CA PRO A 124 6.83 1.39 0.93
C PRO A 124 5.90 2.27 1.78
N LEU A 125 5.74 3.54 1.39
CA LEU A 125 4.84 4.48 2.07
C LEU A 125 3.35 4.25 1.75
N ALA A 126 3.05 3.40 0.76
CA ALA A 126 1.70 3.08 0.32
C ALA A 126 1.35 1.60 0.59
N ALA A 127 0.08 1.27 0.36
CA ALA A 127 -0.44 -0.11 0.40
C ALA A 127 -0.08 -0.91 1.67
N GLY A 128 0.02 -0.22 2.82
CA GLY A 128 0.40 -0.85 4.09
C GLY A 128 1.76 -1.55 4.04
N GLY A 129 2.73 -1.00 3.32
CA GLY A 129 4.09 -1.54 3.21
C GLY A 129 4.20 -2.83 2.39
N LEU A 130 3.22 -3.13 1.53
CA LEU A 130 3.35 -4.23 0.58
C LEU A 130 4.38 -3.87 -0.49
N PRO A 131 5.34 -4.77 -0.81
CA PRO A 131 6.35 -4.51 -1.82
C PRO A 131 5.73 -4.43 -3.23
N PRO A 132 6.47 -3.88 -4.21
CA PRO A 132 6.10 -3.97 -5.62
C PRO A 132 5.88 -5.41 -6.08
N ASN A 133 5.25 -5.59 -7.25
CA ASN A 133 5.00 -6.91 -7.83
C ASN A 133 4.25 -7.86 -6.86
N THR A 134 3.12 -7.39 -6.33
CA THR A 134 2.34 -8.11 -5.31
C THR A 134 0.85 -8.08 -5.61
N GLN A 135 0.17 -9.19 -5.34
CA GLN A 135 -1.26 -9.20 -5.10
C GLN A 135 -1.57 -9.63 -3.68
N PHE A 136 -2.58 -9.01 -3.09
CA PHE A 136 -2.93 -9.26 -1.70
C PHE A 136 -4.43 -9.10 -1.49
N ILE A 137 -5.06 -10.08 -0.86
CA ILE A 137 -6.44 -10.00 -0.42
C ILE A 137 -6.49 -9.99 1.09
N GLU A 138 -7.28 -9.09 1.65
CA GLU A 138 -7.42 -8.90 3.10
C GLU A 138 -8.89 -8.80 3.47
N ALA A 139 -9.28 -9.56 4.49
CA ALA A 139 -10.57 -9.44 5.13
C ALA A 139 -10.40 -8.87 6.54
N PHE A 140 -11.37 -8.09 6.99
CA PHE A 140 -11.47 -7.68 8.37
C PHE A 140 -12.88 -7.87 8.93
N VAL A 141 -12.94 -8.07 10.24
CA VAL A 141 -14.14 -8.05 11.06
C VAL A 141 -13.89 -7.09 12.21
N ALA A 142 -14.79 -6.13 12.40
CA ALA A 142 -14.83 -5.27 13.57
C ALA A 142 -16.13 -5.56 14.33
N LEU A 143 -16.01 -5.92 15.61
CA LEU A 143 -17.11 -6.35 16.45
C LEU A 143 -17.14 -5.52 17.74
N VAL A 144 -18.31 -4.97 18.07
CA VAL A 144 -18.61 -4.45 19.40
C VAL A 144 -19.20 -5.60 20.24
N ALA A 145 -18.33 -6.34 20.93
CA ALA A 145 -18.73 -7.51 21.70
C ALA A 145 -19.54 -7.14 22.96
N LEU A 146 -19.16 -6.00 23.59
CA LEU A 146 -19.89 -5.34 24.68
C LEU A 146 -19.78 -3.83 24.46
N PRO A 147 -20.62 -2.98 25.09
CA PRO A 147 -20.53 -1.52 24.93
C PRO A 147 -19.15 -0.92 25.26
N GLN A 148 -18.35 -1.61 26.08
CA GLN A 148 -16.99 -1.23 26.46
C GLN A 148 -15.91 -2.11 25.82
N LEU A 149 -16.26 -3.09 24.99
CA LEU A 149 -15.32 -4.07 24.44
C LEU A 149 -15.46 -4.14 22.92
N THR A 150 -14.43 -3.69 22.22
CA THR A 150 -14.34 -3.82 20.77
C THR A 150 -13.23 -4.79 20.39
N ILE A 151 -13.48 -5.58 19.35
CA ILE A 151 -12.56 -6.57 18.82
C ILE A 151 -12.45 -6.34 17.32
N ASN A 152 -11.24 -6.11 16.83
CA ASN A 152 -10.94 -5.98 15.41
C ASN A 152 -10.00 -7.11 15.01
N ILE A 153 -10.39 -7.88 14.00
CA ILE A 153 -9.58 -8.96 13.45
C ILE A 153 -9.39 -8.67 11.97
N ALA A 154 -8.16 -8.71 11.49
CA ALA A 154 -7.83 -8.63 10.08
C ALA A 154 -6.92 -9.79 9.71
N ALA A 155 -7.19 -10.41 8.57
CA ALA A 155 -6.37 -11.48 8.03
C ALA A 155 -6.26 -11.29 6.51
N GLY A 156 -5.07 -11.46 5.98
CA GLY A 156 -4.83 -11.35 4.55
C GLY A 156 -3.77 -12.32 4.07
N PHE A 157 -3.88 -12.65 2.79
CA PHE A 157 -2.99 -13.55 2.09
C PHE A 157 -2.71 -13.01 0.70
N GLY A 158 -1.52 -13.30 0.19
CA GLY A 158 -1.12 -12.82 -1.11
C GLY A 158 0.16 -13.47 -1.61
N GLU A 159 0.59 -12.95 -2.74
CA GLU A 159 1.74 -13.43 -3.50
C GLU A 159 2.60 -12.23 -3.88
N HIS A 160 3.90 -12.45 -3.86
CA HIS A 160 4.90 -11.48 -4.22
C HIS A 160 5.93 -12.12 -5.14
N GLY A 161 6.20 -11.48 -6.28
CA GLY A 161 7.28 -11.90 -7.17
C GLY A 161 8.58 -11.20 -6.80
N ALA A 162 9.41 -11.88 -6.02
CA ALA A 162 10.68 -11.36 -5.54
C ALA A 162 11.78 -11.41 -6.62
N ASN A 163 12.69 -10.45 -6.55
CA ASN A 163 13.90 -10.43 -7.36
C ASN A 163 14.80 -11.65 -7.05
N VAL A 164 15.57 -12.09 -8.05
CA VAL A 164 16.50 -13.21 -7.88
C VAL A 164 17.88 -12.67 -7.54
N PHE A 165 18.41 -13.07 -6.39
CA PHE A 165 19.77 -12.76 -5.96
C PHE A 165 20.65 -14.00 -5.99
N GLN A 166 21.91 -13.82 -6.37
CA GLN A 166 22.95 -14.84 -6.32
C GLN A 166 24.16 -14.27 -5.60
N ASN A 167 24.52 -14.84 -4.45
CA ASN A 167 25.61 -14.35 -3.59
C ASN A 167 25.50 -12.83 -3.33
N ASP A 168 24.33 -12.38 -2.86
CA ASP A 168 24.00 -10.97 -2.57
C ASP A 168 24.05 -10.01 -3.79
N THR A 169 24.23 -10.53 -5.00
CA THR A 169 24.19 -9.75 -6.24
C THR A 169 22.85 -9.97 -6.94
N LEU A 170 22.21 -8.88 -7.39
CA LEU A 170 20.96 -8.94 -8.14
C LEU A 170 21.20 -9.63 -9.49
N ALA A 171 20.78 -10.90 -9.60
CA ALA A 171 20.93 -11.71 -10.81
C ALA A 171 19.81 -11.43 -11.82
N ARG A 172 18.57 -11.28 -11.34
CA ARG A 172 17.40 -11.00 -12.19
C ARG A 172 16.46 -10.04 -11.48
N ASN A 173 16.23 -8.89 -12.09
CA ASN A 173 15.25 -7.92 -11.61
C ASN A 173 13.90 -8.15 -12.29
N VAL A 174 12.88 -8.41 -11.48
CA VAL A 174 11.48 -8.54 -11.92
C VAL A 174 10.63 -7.38 -11.38
N GLY A 175 11.26 -6.37 -10.78
CA GLY A 175 10.60 -5.22 -10.19
C GLY A 175 9.87 -5.53 -8.90
N GLY A 176 10.35 -6.50 -8.11
CA GLY A 176 9.80 -6.85 -6.79
C GLY A 176 10.40 -6.06 -5.64
N ASP A 177 11.50 -5.35 -5.85
CA ASP A 177 12.19 -4.59 -4.81
C ASP A 177 12.06 -3.09 -5.06
N ILE A 178 11.55 -2.37 -4.07
CA ILE A 178 11.39 -0.91 -4.12
C ILE A 178 12.72 -0.17 -4.26
N ALA A 179 13.81 -0.74 -3.75
CA ALA A 179 15.15 -0.17 -3.84
C ALA A 179 15.81 -0.41 -5.20
N GLN A 180 15.21 -1.20 -6.10
CA GLN A 180 15.82 -1.61 -7.36
C GLN A 180 14.95 -1.19 -8.56
N THR A 181 15.39 -0.16 -9.28
CA THR A 181 14.78 0.17 -10.59
C THR A 181 15.25 -0.78 -11.70
N ARG A 182 14.68 -0.66 -12.90
CA ARG A 182 15.11 -1.44 -14.06
C ARG A 182 16.54 -1.07 -14.48
N ARG A 183 17.42 -2.07 -14.63
CA ARG A 183 18.76 -1.89 -15.21
C ARG A 183 18.70 -2.03 -16.74
N PRO A 184 19.68 -1.47 -17.50
CA PRO A 184 19.70 -1.58 -18.95
C PRO A 184 19.67 -3.02 -19.49
N GLU A 185 20.21 -3.98 -18.74
CA GLU A 185 20.23 -5.41 -19.07
C GLU A 185 18.92 -6.15 -18.75
N ASP A 186 18.05 -5.58 -17.92
CA ASP A 186 16.77 -6.20 -17.55
C ASP A 186 15.73 -6.02 -18.68
N SER A 187 14.80 -6.97 -18.78
CA SER A 187 13.75 -6.96 -19.79
C SER A 187 12.90 -5.68 -19.76
N GLU A 188 12.56 -5.13 -20.93
CA GLU A 188 11.55 -4.07 -21.07
C GLU A 188 10.13 -4.55 -20.74
N ILE A 189 9.91 -5.86 -20.90
CA ILE A 189 8.63 -6.52 -20.73
C ILE A 189 8.66 -7.28 -19.41
N VAL A 190 7.72 -6.94 -18.54
CA VAL A 190 7.56 -7.51 -17.21
C VAL A 190 6.34 -8.42 -17.18
N THR A 191 6.48 -9.53 -16.46
CA THR A 191 5.37 -10.43 -16.17
C THR A 191 5.00 -10.26 -14.70
N PHE A 192 3.71 -10.09 -14.42
CA PHE A 192 3.22 -9.94 -13.05
C PHE A 192 3.46 -11.23 -12.25
N LEU A 193 3.97 -11.08 -11.02
CA LEU A 193 4.39 -12.17 -10.11
C LEU A 193 5.50 -13.08 -10.66
N ASP A 194 6.28 -12.59 -11.63
CA ASP A 194 7.50 -13.27 -12.05
C ASP A 194 8.58 -13.20 -10.95
N GLY A 195 9.63 -14.00 -11.09
CA GLY A 195 10.73 -14.11 -10.13
C GLY A 195 10.57 -15.28 -9.18
N ILE A 196 11.02 -15.11 -7.94
CA ILE A 196 10.79 -16.08 -6.87
C ILE A 196 9.45 -15.75 -6.23
N GLU A 197 8.49 -16.65 -6.36
CA GLU A 197 7.17 -16.45 -5.77
C GLU A 197 7.22 -16.65 -4.25
N GLU A 198 6.93 -15.59 -3.50
CA GLU A 198 6.82 -15.59 -2.05
C GLU A 198 5.36 -15.45 -1.62
N LYS A 199 4.90 -16.29 -0.69
CA LYS A 199 3.59 -16.10 -0.07
C LYS A 199 3.67 -15.02 1.01
N ILE A 200 2.71 -14.10 1.00
CA ILE A 200 2.49 -13.10 2.05
C ILE A 200 1.30 -13.55 2.90
N GLN A 201 1.46 -13.50 4.22
CA GLN A 201 0.36 -13.67 5.17
C GLN A 201 0.45 -12.54 6.20
N ARG A 202 -0.69 -11.93 6.51
CA ARG A 202 -0.80 -10.95 7.58
C ARG A 202 -1.98 -11.31 8.46
N PHE A 203 -1.78 -11.25 9.76
CA PHE A 203 -2.82 -11.42 10.75
C PHE A 203 -2.67 -10.32 11.80
N ARG A 204 -3.80 -9.72 12.17
CA ARG A 204 -3.88 -8.71 13.23
C ARG A 204 -5.13 -8.95 14.05
N ILE A 205 -4.98 -8.95 15.35
CA ILE A 205 -6.08 -8.86 16.31
C ILE A 205 -5.85 -7.67 17.22
N GLU A 206 -6.87 -6.87 17.42
CA GLU A 206 -6.89 -5.75 18.34
C GLU A 206 -8.11 -5.88 19.25
N VAL A 207 -7.88 -5.83 20.55
CA VAL A 207 -8.91 -5.84 21.58
C VAL A 207 -8.78 -4.54 22.36
N GLU A 208 -9.83 -3.73 22.36
CA GLU A 208 -9.90 -2.50 23.15
C GLU A 208 -11.02 -2.61 24.19
N TYR A 209 -10.67 -2.38 25.44
CA TYR A 209 -11.56 -2.45 26.59
C TYR A 209 -11.57 -1.13 27.38
N GLU A 210 -12.76 -0.63 27.70
CA GLU A 210 -12.99 0.56 28.51
C GLU A 210 -13.51 0.18 29.91
N PRO A 211 -12.65 -0.20 30.88
CA PRO A 211 -13.08 -0.61 32.22
C PRO A 211 -13.83 0.51 32.96
N VAL A 212 -13.42 1.76 32.77
CA VAL A 212 -14.06 2.95 33.33
C VAL A 212 -14.06 4.05 32.27
N ARG A 213 -15.03 4.97 32.38
CA ARG A 213 -15.23 6.02 31.38
C ARG A 213 -13.93 6.78 31.07
N ASN A 214 -13.62 6.89 29.79
CA ASN A 214 -12.43 7.54 29.23
C ASN A 214 -11.10 6.88 29.59
N VAL A 215 -11.08 5.62 30.04
CA VAL A 215 -9.85 4.86 30.25
C VAL A 215 -9.90 3.63 29.35
N TYR A 216 -9.04 3.59 28.33
CA TYR A 216 -9.00 2.54 27.33
C TYR A 216 -7.72 1.71 27.48
N LEU A 217 -7.89 0.40 27.60
CA LEU A 217 -6.83 -0.59 27.51
C LEU A 217 -6.91 -1.24 26.13
N ARG A 218 -5.82 -1.17 25.37
CA ARG A 218 -5.76 -1.79 24.05
C ARG A 218 -4.62 -2.80 23.99
N LEU A 219 -4.96 -4.00 23.53
CA LEU A 219 -4.02 -5.05 23.20
C LEU A 219 -4.08 -5.29 21.69
N THR A 220 -2.94 -5.15 21.01
CA THR A 220 -2.82 -5.43 19.58
C THR A 220 -1.77 -6.51 19.39
N ALA A 221 -2.12 -7.62 18.75
CA ALA A 221 -1.18 -8.64 18.33
C ALA A 221 -1.18 -8.73 16.81
N PHE A 222 0.00 -8.84 16.20
CA PHE A 222 0.13 -9.08 14.78
C PHE A 222 1.16 -10.16 14.47
N ALA A 223 0.93 -10.84 13.36
CA ALA A 223 1.82 -11.85 12.81
C ALA A 223 1.89 -11.65 11.30
N ASN A 224 3.09 -11.35 10.80
CA ASN A 224 3.37 -11.17 9.39
C ASN A 224 4.34 -12.24 8.91
N ALA A 225 4.13 -12.70 7.69
CA ALA A 225 4.99 -13.66 7.02
C ALA A 225 5.14 -13.27 5.55
N ARG A 226 6.37 -13.31 5.04
CA ARG A 226 6.66 -13.20 3.61
C ARG A 226 7.81 -14.14 3.26
N GLY A 227 7.60 -15.08 2.34
CA GLY A 227 8.63 -16.06 1.96
C GLY A 227 9.09 -16.86 3.18
N GLU A 228 10.36 -16.74 3.57
CA GLU A 228 10.93 -17.33 4.79
C GLU A 228 10.85 -16.40 6.02
N SER A 229 10.69 -15.10 5.82
CA SER A 229 10.65 -14.10 6.91
C SER A 229 9.36 -14.20 7.73
N ARG A 230 9.48 -14.14 9.05
CA ARG A 230 8.37 -14.20 10.01
C ARG A 230 8.56 -13.14 11.08
N GLU A 231 7.52 -12.36 11.33
CA GLU A 231 7.49 -11.32 12.35
C GLU A 231 6.24 -11.52 13.22
N ARG A 232 6.39 -11.40 14.53
CA ARG A 232 5.28 -11.46 15.49
C ARG A 232 5.52 -10.44 16.58
N GLU A 233 4.51 -9.64 16.89
CA GLU A 233 4.59 -8.65 17.95
C GLU A 233 3.27 -8.56 18.70
N VAL A 234 3.35 -8.26 20.00
CA VAL A 234 2.21 -7.92 20.85
C VAL A 234 2.48 -6.58 21.50
N ARG A 235 1.57 -5.64 21.33
CA ARG A 235 1.60 -4.29 21.92
C ARG A 235 0.45 -4.14 22.90
N ALA A 236 0.75 -3.58 24.05
CA ALA A 236 -0.26 -3.13 25.00
C ALA A 236 -0.15 -1.60 25.14
N SER A 237 -1.29 -0.91 25.18
CA SER A 237 -1.34 0.53 25.35
C SER A 237 -2.49 0.95 26.27
N LEU A 238 -2.28 2.05 26.98
CA LEU A 238 -3.24 2.70 27.86
C LEU A 238 -3.50 4.11 27.32
N ARG A 239 -4.77 4.44 27.08
CA ARG A 239 -5.19 5.79 26.69
C ARG A 239 -6.19 6.32 27.71
N ILE A 240 -5.90 7.52 28.23
CA ILE A 240 -6.80 8.24 29.15
C ILE A 240 -7.31 9.47 28.40
N GLY A 241 -8.62 9.51 28.15
CA GLY A 241 -9.29 10.66 27.55
C GLY A 241 -9.44 11.80 28.55
N ALA A 242 -9.15 13.03 28.12
CA ALA A 242 -9.51 14.22 28.87
C ALA A 242 -11.04 14.37 28.88
N ARG A 243 -11.59 14.86 30.00
CA ARG A 243 -13.02 15.13 30.17
C ARG A 243 -13.47 16.36 29.40
#